data_AF-A0A2A2F821-F1
#
_entry.id   AF-A0A2A2F821-F1
#
_cell.length_a   1.000
_cell.length_b   1.000
_cell.length_c   1.000
_cell.angle_alpha   90.00
_cell.angle_beta   90.00
_cell.angle_gamma   90.00
#
_symmetry.space_group_name_H-M   'P 1'
#
loop_
_entity.id
_entity.type
_entity.pdbx_description
1 polymer ?
#
loop_
_entity_poly.entity_id
_entity_poly.type
_entity_poly.pdbx_seq_one_letter_code
_entity_poly.pdbx_strand_id
1 'polypeptide(L)'
;MPASVLRIPVAALLAMFMVATVHAEIFTWTDDEGVTHYTDQPGKEGAEEATSPELANSPMELPEPGTWKPERENREDDGNDHKAARETVSARERRCQRYEERLSRVNEELGRGYREPRGNRLRAERRELRSKIFSEC
;
A
#
# COMPACT_ATOMS: atom_id res chain seq x y z
N MET A 1 -48.67 -27.64 23.62
CA MET A 1 -47.46 -27.19 22.91
C MET A 1 -46.26 -27.64 23.73
N PRO A 2 -45.58 -28.76 23.41
CA PRO A 2 -44.39 -29.12 24.17
C PRO A 2 -43.24 -28.17 23.78
N ALA A 3 -42.69 -27.49 24.79
CA ALA A 3 -41.48 -26.69 24.66
C ALA A 3 -40.35 -27.60 24.14
N SER A 4 -39.81 -27.28 22.97
CA SER A 4 -38.67 -28.00 22.42
C SER A 4 -37.43 -27.65 23.22
N VAL A 5 -36.98 -28.60 24.05
CA VAL A 5 -35.72 -28.48 24.80
C VAL A 5 -34.58 -28.53 23.77
N LEU A 6 -33.90 -27.42 23.58
CA LEU A 6 -32.74 -27.30 22.70
C LEU A 6 -31.62 -28.23 23.23
N ARG A 7 -31.49 -29.41 22.63
CA ARG A 7 -30.40 -30.35 22.95
C ARG A 7 -29.15 -29.87 22.23
N ILE A 8 -28.35 -29.05 22.91
CA ILE A 8 -27.02 -28.66 22.40
C ILE A 8 -26.14 -29.91 22.46
N PRO A 9 -25.63 -30.41 21.32
CA PRO A 9 -24.74 -31.56 21.34
C PRO A 9 -23.47 -31.20 22.12
N VAL A 10 -22.97 -32.14 22.93
CA VAL A 10 -21.73 -31.98 23.71
C VAL A 10 -20.56 -31.51 22.83
N ALA A 11 -20.53 -31.93 21.57
CA ALA A 11 -19.57 -31.48 20.57
C ALA A 11 -19.63 -29.96 20.29
N ALA A 12 -20.82 -29.34 20.30
CA ALA A 12 -20.97 -27.89 20.12
C ALA A 12 -20.48 -27.10 21.35
N LEU A 13 -20.68 -27.64 22.55
CA LEU A 13 -20.10 -27.06 23.78
C LEU A 13 -18.57 -27.19 23.78
N LEU A 14 -18.03 -28.33 23.36
CA LEU A 14 -16.59 -28.56 23.26
C LEU A 14 -15.92 -27.67 22.19
N ALA A 15 -16.59 -27.45 21.06
CA ALA A 15 -16.10 -26.56 20.00
C ALA A 15 -16.03 -25.09 20.48
N MET A 16 -16.97 -24.65 21.32
CA MET A 16 -16.96 -23.30 21.88
C MET A 16 -15.78 -23.07 22.85
N PHE A 17 -15.31 -24.11 23.53
CA PHE A 17 -14.15 -24.05 24.42
C PHE A 17 -12.80 -24.03 23.69
N MET A 18 -12.75 -24.37 22.40
CA MET A 18 -11.49 -24.37 21.63
C MET A 18 -11.12 -23.01 21.03
N VAL A 19 -11.89 -21.94 21.31
CA VAL A 19 -11.55 -20.59 20.87
C VAL A 19 -10.51 -20.01 21.83
N ALA A 20 -9.24 -20.40 21.65
CA ALA A 20 -8.11 -19.76 22.31
C ALA A 20 -7.81 -18.41 21.61
N THR A 21 -7.83 -17.32 22.36
CA THR A 21 -7.36 -16.01 21.86
C THR A 21 -5.83 -15.99 21.89
N VAL A 22 -5.20 -15.92 20.71
CA VAL A 22 -3.76 -15.68 20.61
C VAL A 22 -3.54 -14.17 20.72
N HIS A 23 -3.06 -13.72 21.87
CA HIS A 23 -2.59 -12.34 22.06
C HIS A 23 -1.12 -12.28 21.64
N ALA A 24 -0.79 -11.39 20.70
CA ALA A 24 0.58 -11.15 20.27
C ALA A 24 1.14 -9.98 21.07
N GLU A 25 1.84 -10.30 22.15
CA GLU A 25 2.55 -9.32 22.99
C GLU A 25 3.90 -8.98 22.32
N ILE A 26 4.24 -7.69 22.26
CA ILE A 26 5.53 -7.20 21.78
C ILE A 26 6.26 -6.62 22.99
N PHE A 27 7.53 -6.95 23.16
CA PHE A 27 8.36 -6.42 24.25
C PHE A 27 9.44 -5.50 23.69
N THR A 28 9.80 -4.48 24.46
CA THR A 28 10.81 -3.47 24.10
C THR A 28 11.83 -3.29 25.21
N TRP A 29 13.10 -3.05 24.86
CA TRP A 29 14.15 -2.65 25.80
C TRP A 29 15.14 -1.73 25.10
N THR A 30 15.87 -0.93 25.88
CA THR A 30 16.97 -0.08 25.37
C THR A 30 18.28 -0.62 25.91
N ASP A 31 19.27 -0.80 25.03
CA ASP A 31 20.60 -1.26 25.44
C ASP A 31 21.50 -0.10 25.95
N ASP A 32 22.71 -0.44 26.38
CA ASP A 32 23.68 0.52 26.92
C ASP A 32 24.17 1.56 25.88
N GLU A 33 23.99 1.27 24.59
CA GLU A 33 24.31 2.18 23.48
C GLU A 33 23.13 3.11 23.14
N GLY A 34 21.99 2.97 23.83
CA GLY A 34 20.78 3.77 23.63
C GLY A 34 19.91 3.29 22.47
N VAL A 35 20.13 2.08 21.95
CA VAL A 35 19.34 1.51 20.85
C VAL A 35 18.14 0.75 21.41
N THR A 36 16.94 1.10 20.92
CA THR A 36 15.70 0.42 21.27
C THR A 36 15.48 -0.81 20.39
N HIS A 37 15.27 -1.96 21.03
CA HIS A 37 15.01 -3.25 20.39
C HIS A 37 13.59 -3.73 20.68
N TYR A 38 13.04 -4.53 19.76
CA TYR A 38 11.70 -5.12 19.87
C TYR A 38 11.76 -6.64 19.68
N THR A 39 10.99 -7.40 20.47
CA THR A 39 10.93 -8.87 20.43
C THR A 39 9.52 -9.38 20.68
N ASP A 40 9.22 -10.58 20.22
CA ASP A 40 7.98 -11.32 20.50
C ASP A 40 8.10 -12.26 21.72
N GLN A 41 9.29 -12.36 22.33
CA GLN A 41 9.57 -13.25 23.45
C GLN A 41 10.15 -12.49 24.66
N PRO A 42 9.65 -12.73 25.88
CA PRO A 42 10.16 -12.11 27.11
C PRO A 42 11.51 -12.74 27.52
N GLY A 43 12.57 -12.45 26.78
CA GLY A 43 13.88 -13.09 26.92
C GLY A 43 15.00 -12.22 27.47
N LYS A 44 14.75 -10.92 27.71
CA LYS A 44 15.78 -9.94 28.12
C LYS A 44 15.39 -9.28 29.44
N GLU A 45 16.32 -9.26 30.39
CA GLU A 45 16.17 -8.50 31.63
C GLU A 45 15.94 -7.01 31.30
N GLY A 46 14.87 -6.42 31.84
CA GLY A 46 14.47 -5.05 31.55
C GLY A 46 13.59 -4.88 30.31
N ALA A 47 13.14 -5.95 29.66
CA ALA A 47 12.13 -5.87 28.60
C ALA A 47 10.75 -5.60 29.20
N GLU A 48 10.11 -4.53 28.72
CA GLU A 48 8.75 -4.13 29.10
C GLU A 48 7.79 -4.36 27.93
N GLU A 49 6.50 -4.56 28.21
CA GLU A 49 5.49 -4.70 27.16
C GLU A 49 5.34 -3.39 26.38
N ALA A 50 5.54 -3.45 25.07
CA ALA A 50 5.46 -2.32 24.18
C ALA A 50 3.99 -1.91 24.00
N THR A 51 3.61 -0.78 24.60
CA THR A 51 2.34 -0.13 24.28
C THR A 51 2.48 0.62 22.96
N SER A 52 1.60 0.33 22.00
CA SER A 52 1.57 1.07 20.73
C SER A 52 1.31 2.56 21.02
N PRO A 53 2.17 3.48 20.56
CA PRO A 53 1.96 4.89 20.81
C PRO A 53 0.67 5.35 20.15
N GLU A 54 -0.10 6.17 20.86
CA GLU A 54 -1.27 6.83 20.28
C GLU A 54 -0.77 7.84 19.25
N LEU A 55 -0.87 7.49 17.97
CA LEU A 55 -0.52 8.39 16.88
C LEU A 55 -1.59 9.49 16.81
N ALA A 56 -1.25 10.67 17.32
CA ALA A 56 -2.08 11.85 17.14
C ALA A 56 -2.21 12.11 15.64
N ASN A 57 -3.45 12.07 15.12
CA ASN A 57 -3.75 12.53 13.78
C ASN A 57 -3.41 14.02 13.72
N SER A 58 -2.24 14.33 13.14
CA SER A 58 -1.88 15.71 12.85
C SER A 58 -2.85 16.20 11.77
N PRO A 59 -3.58 17.32 11.97
CA PRO A 59 -4.41 17.88 10.90
C PRO A 59 -3.48 18.28 9.75
N MET A 60 -3.50 17.48 8.68
CA MET A 60 -2.80 17.79 7.46
C MET A 60 -3.59 18.88 6.74
N GLU A 61 -3.14 20.13 6.84
CA GLU A 61 -3.66 21.20 5.99
C GLU A 61 -3.17 20.95 4.56
N LEU A 62 -4.10 20.58 3.68
CA LEU A 62 -3.84 20.52 2.25
C LEU A 62 -3.66 21.97 1.76
N PRO A 63 -2.62 22.26 0.96
CA PRO A 63 -2.47 23.59 0.35
C PRO A 63 -3.68 23.88 -0.53
N GLU A 64 -4.12 25.15 -0.56
CA GLU A 64 -5.21 25.55 -1.44
C GLU A 64 -4.85 25.24 -2.91
N PRO A 65 -5.80 24.70 -3.70
CA PRO A 65 -5.54 24.38 -5.10
C PRO A 65 -5.15 25.66 -5.86
N GLY A 66 -3.93 25.67 -6.39
CA GLY A 66 -3.41 26.82 -7.15
C GLY A 66 -4.28 27.16 -8.35
N THR A 67 -4.48 28.45 -8.61
CA THR A 67 -5.28 28.99 -9.72
C THR A 67 -4.55 28.97 -11.07
N TRP A 68 -3.76 27.92 -11.33
CA TRP A 68 -2.99 27.81 -12.57
C TRP A 68 -3.93 27.77 -13.78
N LYS A 69 -3.99 28.89 -14.52
CA LYS A 69 -4.59 28.96 -15.84
C LYS A 69 -3.46 28.92 -16.87
N PRO A 70 -3.39 27.90 -17.74
CA PRO A 70 -2.46 27.95 -18.85
C PRO A 70 -2.85 29.13 -19.76
N GLU A 71 -1.88 29.99 -20.05
CA GLU A 71 -1.99 31.02 -21.09
C GLU A 71 -2.31 30.30 -22.41
N ARG A 72 -3.52 30.51 -22.96
CA ARG A 72 -3.86 29.96 -24.27
C ARG A 72 -3.19 30.83 -25.31
N GLU A 73 -2.03 30.39 -25.76
CA GLU A 73 -1.40 30.90 -26.97
C GLU A 73 -2.34 30.61 -28.15
N ASN A 74 -2.96 31.66 -28.70
CA ASN A 74 -3.70 31.59 -29.95
C ASN A 74 -2.72 31.28 -31.08
N ARG A 75 -2.45 29.99 -31.33
CA ARG A 75 -1.77 29.55 -32.55
C ARG A 75 -2.78 29.55 -33.68
N GLU A 76 -2.51 30.36 -34.68
CA GLU A 76 -3.21 30.32 -35.96
C GLU A 76 -2.99 28.93 -36.59
N ASP A 77 -4.11 28.32 -36.96
CA ASP A 77 -4.19 26.95 -37.43
C ASP A 77 -3.65 26.83 -38.87
N ASP A 78 -2.41 26.36 -38.99
CA ASP A 78 -1.84 25.90 -40.25
C ASP A 78 -2.02 24.37 -40.34
N GLY A 79 -2.87 23.91 -41.28
CA GLY A 79 -3.43 22.56 -41.30
C GLY A 79 -2.45 21.39 -41.44
N ASN A 80 -1.15 21.66 -41.58
CA ASN A 80 -0.09 20.64 -41.54
C ASN A 80 0.30 20.24 -40.09
N ASP A 81 0.12 21.13 -39.11
CA ASP A 81 0.45 20.88 -37.70
C ASP A 81 -0.49 19.86 -37.06
N HIS A 82 -1.75 19.78 -37.49
CA HIS A 82 -2.72 18.84 -36.93
C HIS A 82 -2.34 17.38 -37.11
N LYS A 83 -1.67 17.03 -38.22
CA LYS A 83 -1.27 15.64 -38.46
C LYS A 83 -0.10 15.26 -37.56
N ALA A 84 0.90 16.14 -37.43
CA ALA A 84 2.04 15.95 -36.54
C ALA A 84 1.58 15.93 -35.07
N ALA A 85 0.72 16.86 -34.66
CA ALA A 85 0.14 16.90 -33.32
C ALA A 85 -0.70 15.65 -33.00
N ARG A 86 -1.50 15.16 -33.96
CA ARG A 86 -2.27 13.91 -33.79
C ARG A 86 -1.33 12.69 -33.69
N GLU A 87 -0.25 12.67 -34.45
CA GLU A 87 0.75 11.61 -34.38
C GLU A 87 1.49 11.62 -33.03
N THR A 88 1.88 12.79 -32.50
CA THR A 88 2.52 12.91 -31.19
C THR A 88 1.58 12.55 -30.04
N VAL A 89 0.31 12.96 -30.08
CA VAL A 89 -0.73 12.52 -29.13
C VAL A 89 -0.87 11.00 -29.15
N SER A 90 -0.97 10.39 -30.34
CA SER A 90 -1.06 8.93 -30.47
C SER A 90 0.19 8.20 -29.96
N ALA A 91 1.36 8.81 -30.06
CA ALA A 91 2.61 8.25 -29.58
C ALA A 91 2.71 8.33 -28.05
N ARG A 92 2.20 9.43 -27.46
CA ARG A 92 2.08 9.59 -26.00
C ARG A 92 1.08 8.59 -25.42
N GLU A 93 -0.12 8.49 -25.98
CA GLU A 93 -1.15 7.51 -25.53
C GLU A 93 -0.61 6.08 -25.56
N ARG A 94 0.03 5.68 -26.67
CA ARG A 94 0.68 4.36 -26.79
C ARG A 94 1.79 4.15 -25.75
N ARG A 95 2.50 5.19 -25.34
CA ARG A 95 3.54 5.12 -24.30
C ARG A 95 2.91 4.89 -22.93
N CYS A 96 1.87 5.66 -22.62
CA CYS A 96 1.12 5.55 -21.36
C CYS A 96 0.49 4.17 -21.18
N GLN A 97 -0.15 3.66 -22.24
CA GLN A 97 -0.69 2.31 -22.24
C GLN A 97 0.38 1.25 -21.93
N ARG A 98 1.59 1.38 -22.50
CA ARG A 98 2.70 0.47 -22.19
C ARG A 98 3.16 0.57 -20.73
N TYR A 99 3.17 1.77 -20.13
CA TYR A 99 3.50 1.93 -18.72
C TYR A 99 2.47 1.24 -17.83
N GLU A 100 1.18 1.41 -18.13
CA GLU A 100 0.08 0.78 -17.39
C GLU A 100 0.10 -0.75 -17.49
N GLU A 101 0.30 -1.29 -18.70
CA GLU A 101 0.44 -2.74 -18.91
C GLU A 101 1.64 -3.32 -18.14
N ARG A 102 2.77 -2.60 -18.13
CA ARG A 102 3.95 -3.05 -17.38
C ARG A 102 3.73 -2.96 -15.87
N LEU A 103 3.04 -1.91 -15.40
CA LEU A 103 2.67 -1.76 -13.99
C LEU A 103 1.74 -2.88 -13.53
N SER A 104 0.77 -3.28 -14.37
CA SER A 104 -0.11 -4.43 -14.14
C SER A 104 0.70 -5.72 -13.93
N ARG A 105 1.64 -6.03 -14.83
CA ARG A 105 2.51 -7.22 -14.72
C ARG A 105 3.34 -7.20 -13.44
N VAL A 106 3.93 -6.06 -13.09
CA VAL A 106 4.71 -5.93 -11.85
C VAL A 106 3.83 -6.17 -10.62
N ASN A 107 2.61 -5.63 -10.59
CA ASN A 107 1.68 -5.86 -9.48
C ASN A 107 1.28 -7.33 -9.37
N GLU A 108 1.06 -8.00 -10.50
CA GLU A 108 0.74 -9.43 -10.54
C GLU A 108 1.91 -10.28 -10.01
N GLU A 109 3.14 -10.00 -10.45
CA GLU A 109 4.33 -10.69 -9.93
C GLU A 109 4.52 -10.46 -8.43
N LEU A 110 4.23 -9.26 -7.94
CA LEU A 110 4.25 -8.97 -6.51
C LEU A 110 3.17 -9.78 -5.76
N GLY A 111 1.99 -9.96 -6.35
CA GLY A 111 0.86 -10.70 -5.75
C GLY A 111 1.06 -12.22 -5.72
N ARG A 112 1.79 -12.78 -6.70
CA ARG A 112 2.08 -14.23 -6.78
C ARG A 112 3.10 -14.72 -5.74
N GLY A 113 3.73 -13.80 -5.01
CA GLY A 113 4.82 -14.10 -4.08
C GLY A 113 6.18 -14.21 -4.79
N TYR A 114 7.23 -13.77 -4.10
CA TYR A 114 8.59 -13.69 -4.63
C TYR A 114 9.60 -13.85 -3.51
N ARG A 115 10.85 -14.14 -3.88
CA ARG A 115 12.00 -14.12 -2.96
C ARG A 115 12.81 -12.85 -3.18
N GLU A 116 13.48 -12.37 -2.14
CA GLU A 116 14.47 -11.32 -2.31
C GLU A 116 15.72 -11.86 -3.02
N PRO A 117 16.43 -11.05 -3.85
CA PRO A 117 16.29 -9.60 -4.06
C PRO A 117 15.32 -9.22 -5.21
N ARG A 118 14.53 -10.17 -5.72
CA ARG A 118 13.58 -9.89 -6.81
C ARG A 118 12.47 -8.94 -6.36
N GLY A 119 11.99 -9.08 -5.12
CA GLY A 119 10.99 -8.21 -4.53
C GLY A 119 11.38 -6.74 -4.52
N ASN A 120 12.59 -6.45 -4.06
CA ASN A 120 13.14 -5.10 -4.04
C ASN A 120 13.19 -4.48 -5.44
N ARG A 121 13.57 -5.26 -6.46
CA ARG A 121 13.57 -4.81 -7.86
C ARG A 121 12.15 -4.51 -8.36
N LEU A 122 11.19 -5.39 -8.12
CA LEU A 122 9.80 -5.19 -8.51
C LEU A 122 9.18 -3.95 -7.85
N ARG A 123 9.46 -3.71 -6.55
CA ARG A 123 8.97 -2.51 -5.85
C ARG A 123 9.61 -1.23 -6.39
N ALA A 124 10.90 -1.27 -6.77
CA ALA A 124 11.58 -0.14 -7.39
C ALA A 124 10.99 0.18 -8.77
N GLU A 125 10.83 -0.84 -9.62
CA GLU A 125 10.21 -0.71 -10.94
C GLU A 125 8.78 -0.17 -10.85
N ARG A 126 7.98 -0.65 -9.88
CA ARG A 126 6.63 -0.13 -9.61
C ARG A 126 6.64 1.37 -9.29
N ARG A 127 7.59 1.84 -8.48
CA ARG A 127 7.73 3.27 -8.15
C ARG A 127 8.08 4.09 -9.38
N GLU A 128 9.01 3.61 -10.19
CA GLU A 128 9.41 4.27 -11.44
C GLU A 128 8.24 4.40 -12.43
N LEU A 129 7.51 3.30 -12.67
CA LEU A 129 6.36 3.29 -13.58
C LEU A 129 5.25 4.24 -13.11
N ARG A 130 4.95 4.25 -11.81
CA ARG A 130 3.98 5.20 -11.24
C ARG A 130 4.41 6.65 -11.41
N SER A 131 5.70 6.93 -11.21
CA SER A 131 6.26 8.27 -11.45
C SER A 131 6.09 8.68 -12.91
N LYS A 132 6.44 7.80 -13.86
CA LYS A 132 6.32 8.07 -15.30
C LYS A 132 4.88 8.31 -15.72
N ILE A 133 3.94 7.50 -15.24
CA ILE A 133 2.51 7.70 -15.51
C ILE A 133 2.08 9.07 -14.98
N PHE A 134 2.44 9.42 -13.75
CA PHE A 134 2.08 10.71 -13.17
C PHE A 134 2.67 11.91 -13.94
N SER A 135 3.92 11.82 -14.41
CA SER A 135 4.58 12.93 -15.08
C SER A 135 4.35 13.02 -16.59
N GLU A 136 4.04 11.90 -17.26
CA GLU A 136 4.00 11.82 -18.73
C GLU A 136 2.60 11.60 -19.33
N CYS A 137 1.55 11.23 -18.57
CA CYS A 137 0.29 10.71 -19.12
C CYS A 137 -0.97 11.61 -19.03
#